data_AF-A0A1X7RPE2-F1
#
_entry.id   AF-A0A1X7RPE2-F1
#
_cell.length_a   1.000
_cell.length_b   1.000
_cell.length_c   1.000
_cell.angle_alpha   90.00
_cell.angle_beta   90.00
_cell.angle_gamma   90.00
#
_symmetry.space_group_name_H-M   'P 1'
#
loop_
_entity.id
_entity.type
_entity.pdbx_description
1 polymer ?
#
loop_
_entity_poly.entity_id
_entity_poly.type
_entity_poly.pdbx_seq_one_letter_code
_entity_poly.pdbx_strand_id
1 'polypeptide(L)'
;MASSILFILILSLLHSTAWAQTQLSPEAAEAALHLPPCVSKCGLDILPQFNCTIGEDCYCARTGPLEDALASCVIGGCPSLGDALAGLKFQALSCNYRTDRNITPLMFSIVVAMFSVATFFTIARFISRWPRLRGAGLSWDDGVVLFCFLPVTGLTIMALTMMHYGVGKDMWTLEIDTILTYAKYFYATQPLYNCSVLCTKLSLVLLYLRIWPREKGKGWTSFHVTCCIMIFALIGTTIAITFATTFACHPLHNAWRYANRAGGTCTDRVAGVYAYGGLNISYDIIVLALPITRLLRLKVSTTQKLGFIACFLVGIVATGCSIYRMFTIYGLTTARNITWDFTSVGLWSLIEVYVSMICCCMPATAGLLTRCWHRARKRDSMGRLKVARSPSFIMLTSEKMQGDSTWGSDEESQGIAAMPAIEPLQIQDEDMKDPERHSEDA
;
A
#
# COMPACT_ATOMS: atom_id res chain seq x y z
N MET A 1 -26.58 -36.86 -61.30
CA MET A 1 -25.56 -37.52 -60.44
C MET A 1 -24.77 -36.53 -59.58
N ALA A 2 -24.39 -35.34 -60.06
CA ALA A 2 -23.65 -34.35 -59.26
C ALA A 2 -24.41 -33.79 -58.03
N SER A 3 -25.74 -33.63 -58.11
CA SER A 3 -26.55 -33.08 -57.00
C SER A 3 -26.67 -34.01 -55.78
N SER A 4 -26.60 -35.32 -55.99
CA SER A 4 -26.71 -36.32 -54.91
C SER A 4 -25.41 -36.46 -54.13
N ILE A 5 -24.26 -36.24 -54.77
CA ILE A 5 -22.93 -36.30 -54.14
C ILE A 5 -22.72 -35.07 -53.25
N LEU A 6 -23.19 -33.89 -53.68
CA LEU A 6 -23.12 -32.67 -52.87
C LEU A 6 -23.97 -32.78 -51.59
N PHE A 7 -25.14 -33.41 -51.68
CA PHE A 7 -26.03 -33.62 -50.53
C PHE A 7 -25.43 -34.62 -49.51
N ILE A 8 -24.78 -35.68 -49.99
CA ILE A 8 -24.07 -36.65 -49.15
C ILE A 8 -22.84 -36.01 -48.49
N LEU A 9 -22.09 -35.17 -49.21
CA LEU A 9 -20.94 -34.43 -48.65
C LEU A 9 -21.37 -33.42 -47.58
N ILE A 10 -22.48 -32.71 -47.80
CA ILE A 10 -23.05 -31.77 -46.82
C ILE A 10 -23.61 -32.53 -45.60
N LEU A 11 -24.26 -33.68 -45.79
CA LEU A 11 -24.70 -34.55 -44.69
C LEU A 11 -23.53 -35.16 -43.91
N SER A 12 -22.42 -35.49 -44.58
CA SER A 12 -21.20 -35.97 -43.92
C SER A 12 -20.47 -34.86 -43.17
N LEU A 13 -20.46 -33.64 -43.71
CA LEU A 13 -19.90 -32.45 -43.04
C LEU A 13 -20.75 -32.05 -41.82
N LEU A 14 -22.08 -32.11 -41.93
CA LEU A 14 -23.03 -31.90 -40.84
C LEU A 14 -22.96 -33.01 -39.78
N HIS A 15 -22.73 -34.27 -40.19
CA HIS A 15 -22.48 -35.36 -39.24
C HIS A 15 -21.12 -35.20 -38.55
N SER A 16 -20.06 -34.73 -39.21
CA SER A 16 -18.79 -34.45 -38.53
C SER A 16 -18.86 -33.25 -37.56
N THR A 17 -19.77 -32.29 -37.77
CA THR A 17 -20.03 -31.22 -36.79
C THR A 17 -20.96 -31.65 -35.65
N ALA A 18 -21.64 -32.80 -35.77
CA ALA A 18 -22.51 -33.35 -34.73
C ALA A 18 -21.76 -34.28 -33.74
N TRP A 19 -20.47 -34.57 -33.98
CA TRP A 19 -19.57 -35.20 -33.00
C TRP A 19 -18.73 -34.17 -32.23
N ALA A 20 -19.26 -32.97 -32.00
CA ALA A 20 -18.93 -32.21 -30.80
C ALA A 20 -19.55 -32.93 -29.59
N GLN A 21 -19.19 -34.21 -29.39
CA GLN A 21 -19.26 -34.80 -28.08
C GLN A 21 -18.43 -33.88 -27.19
N THR A 22 -19.08 -33.39 -26.16
CA THR A 22 -18.55 -33.11 -24.83
C THR A 22 -17.60 -34.22 -24.40
N GLN A 23 -16.45 -34.36 -25.07
CA GLN A 23 -15.37 -35.20 -24.62
C GLN A 23 -14.74 -34.45 -23.46
N LEU A 24 -15.24 -34.81 -22.28
CA LEU A 24 -14.59 -34.56 -21.01
C LEU A 24 -13.09 -34.79 -21.21
N SER A 25 -12.25 -33.83 -20.82
CA SER A 25 -10.80 -33.95 -20.98
C SER A 25 -10.31 -35.26 -20.34
N PRO A 26 -9.21 -35.87 -20.81
CA PRO A 26 -8.71 -37.12 -20.23
C PRO A 26 -8.49 -37.02 -18.71
N GLU A 27 -8.07 -35.84 -18.23
CA GLU A 27 -7.94 -35.53 -16.80
C GLU A 27 -9.29 -35.47 -16.07
N ALA A 28 -10.32 -34.90 -16.69
CA ALA A 28 -11.66 -34.87 -16.13
C ALA A 28 -12.30 -36.26 -16.09
N ALA A 29 -12.03 -37.12 -17.08
CA ALA A 29 -12.47 -38.50 -17.09
C ALA A 29 -11.82 -39.33 -15.98
N GLU A 30 -10.52 -39.13 -15.73
CA GLU A 30 -9.83 -39.74 -14.59
C GLU A 30 -10.37 -39.21 -13.25
N ALA A 31 -10.61 -37.90 -13.14
CA ALA A 31 -11.20 -37.30 -11.95
C ALA A 31 -12.64 -37.80 -11.69
N ALA A 32 -13.41 -38.14 -12.72
CA ALA A 32 -14.73 -38.74 -12.59
C ALA A 32 -14.67 -40.14 -11.94
N LEU A 33 -13.66 -40.95 -12.27
CA LEU A 33 -13.49 -42.31 -11.73
C LEU A 33 -13.21 -42.32 -10.22
N HIS A 34 -12.51 -41.29 -9.74
CA HIS A 34 -12.15 -41.13 -8.33
C HIS A 34 -13.07 -40.16 -7.58
N LEU A 35 -14.22 -39.81 -8.15
CA LEU A 35 -15.13 -38.85 -7.54
C LEU A 35 -15.82 -39.47 -6.31
N PRO A 36 -15.77 -38.82 -5.13
CA PRO A 36 -16.42 -39.33 -3.93
C PRO A 36 -17.92 -39.49 -4.09
N PRO A 37 -18.54 -40.53 -3.47
CA PRO A 37 -19.97 -40.82 -3.62
C PRO A 37 -20.87 -39.71 -3.07
N CYS A 38 -20.40 -38.93 -2.09
CA CYS A 38 -21.16 -37.79 -1.56
C CYS A 38 -21.27 -36.66 -2.61
N VAL A 39 -20.24 -36.46 -3.43
CA VAL A 39 -20.23 -35.42 -4.46
C VAL A 39 -21.10 -35.83 -5.64
N SER A 40 -20.98 -37.09 -6.09
CA SER A 40 -21.81 -37.59 -7.18
C SER A 40 -23.30 -37.58 -6.82
N LYS A 41 -23.66 -37.90 -5.57
CA LYS A 41 -25.02 -37.75 -5.07
C LYS A 41 -25.53 -36.32 -5.17
N CYS A 42 -24.75 -35.33 -4.72
CA CYS A 42 -25.14 -33.92 -4.85
C CYS A 42 -25.35 -33.50 -6.31
N GLY A 43 -24.50 -33.96 -7.23
CA GLY A 43 -24.69 -33.72 -8.66
C GLY A 43 -26.01 -34.30 -9.18
N LEU A 44 -26.30 -35.57 -8.83
CA LEU A 44 -27.52 -36.26 -9.26
C LEU A 44 -28.80 -35.66 -8.67
N ASP A 45 -28.74 -35.13 -7.44
CA ASP A 45 -29.90 -34.54 -6.79
C ASP A 45 -30.19 -33.11 -7.29
N ILE A 46 -29.15 -32.32 -7.60
CA ILE A 46 -29.28 -30.89 -7.90
C ILE A 46 -29.36 -30.61 -9.41
N LEU A 47 -28.52 -31.24 -10.25
CA LEU A 47 -28.45 -30.93 -11.69
C LEU A 47 -29.80 -31.08 -12.42
N PRO A 48 -30.63 -32.11 -12.15
CA PRO A 48 -31.93 -32.24 -12.79
C PRO A 48 -32.92 -31.13 -12.42
N GLN A 49 -32.79 -30.51 -11.24
CA GLN A 49 -33.68 -29.43 -10.79
C GLN A 49 -33.50 -28.15 -11.62
N PHE A 50 -32.31 -27.98 -12.21
CA PHE A 50 -31.95 -26.83 -13.02
C PHE A 50 -31.87 -27.14 -14.53
N ASN A 51 -32.25 -28.35 -14.96
CA ASN A 51 -32.13 -28.82 -16.36
C ASN A 51 -30.74 -28.56 -16.96
N CYS A 52 -29.69 -28.82 -16.17
CA CYS A 52 -28.31 -28.55 -16.57
C CYS A 52 -27.48 -29.83 -16.55
N THR A 53 -26.58 -30.00 -17.53
CA THR A 53 -25.68 -31.15 -17.59
C THR A 53 -24.21 -30.75 -17.34
N ILE A 54 -23.37 -31.73 -17.03
CA ILE A 54 -21.95 -31.51 -16.72
C ILE A 54 -21.23 -31.00 -17.97
N GLY A 55 -20.54 -29.86 -17.83
CA GLY A 55 -19.75 -29.24 -18.90
C GLY A 55 -20.52 -28.20 -19.73
N GLU A 56 -21.83 -28.02 -19.50
CA GLU A 56 -22.59 -26.93 -20.10
C GLU A 56 -22.32 -25.59 -19.39
N ASP A 57 -22.61 -24.47 -20.08
CA ASP A 57 -22.41 -23.11 -19.56
C ASP A 57 -23.14 -22.86 -18.23
N CYS A 58 -24.29 -23.51 -18.01
CA CYS A 58 -25.02 -23.42 -16.75
C CYS A 58 -24.26 -24.05 -15.57
N TYR A 59 -23.55 -25.17 -15.79
CA TYR A 59 -22.73 -25.86 -14.79
C TYR A 59 -21.39 -25.15 -14.60
N CYS A 60 -20.90 -24.53 -15.66
CA CYS A 60 -19.66 -23.76 -15.71
C CYS A 60 -19.87 -22.27 -15.42
N ALA A 61 -21.02 -21.89 -14.87
CA ALA A 61 -21.22 -20.56 -14.32
C ALA A 61 -20.51 -20.47 -12.96
N ARG A 62 -19.57 -19.52 -12.80
CA ARG A 62 -18.86 -19.31 -11.50
C ARG A 62 -19.76 -18.77 -10.39
N THR A 63 -20.92 -18.23 -10.75
CA THR A 63 -21.87 -17.61 -9.83
C THR A 63 -23.29 -17.93 -10.29
N GLY A 64 -24.18 -18.28 -9.37
CA GLY A 64 -25.58 -18.52 -9.70
C GLY A 64 -26.26 -19.49 -8.75
N PRO A 65 -27.59 -19.65 -8.88
CA PRO A 65 -28.38 -20.48 -7.97
C PRO A 65 -28.03 -21.97 -8.05
N LEU A 66 -27.66 -22.47 -9.24
CA LEU A 66 -27.22 -23.86 -9.42
C LEU A 66 -25.92 -24.13 -8.64
N GLU A 67 -24.93 -23.26 -8.82
CA GLU A 67 -23.63 -23.38 -8.17
C GLU A 67 -23.74 -23.26 -6.64
N ASP A 68 -24.57 -22.33 -6.15
CA ASP A 68 -24.81 -22.17 -4.71
C ASP A 68 -25.52 -23.38 -4.10
N ALA A 69 -26.46 -23.98 -4.83
CA ALA A 69 -27.13 -25.21 -4.41
C ALA A 69 -26.17 -26.40 -4.37
N LEU A 70 -25.35 -26.57 -5.42
CA LEU A 70 -24.36 -27.65 -5.51
C LEU A 70 -23.32 -27.53 -4.38
N ALA A 71 -22.77 -26.33 -4.18
CA ALA A 71 -21.78 -26.10 -3.14
C ALA A 71 -22.37 -26.26 -1.73
N SER A 72 -23.61 -25.82 -1.50
CA SER A 72 -24.31 -26.04 -0.22
C SER A 72 -24.51 -27.52 0.06
N CYS A 73 -24.89 -28.31 -0.95
CA CYS A 73 -25.01 -29.76 -0.85
C CYS A 73 -23.66 -30.42 -0.52
N VAL A 74 -22.59 -30.07 -1.24
CA VAL A 74 -21.26 -30.67 -1.02
C VAL A 74 -20.70 -30.30 0.36
N ILE A 75 -20.85 -29.05 0.79
CA ILE A 75 -20.37 -28.61 2.11
C ILE A 75 -21.13 -29.32 3.23
N GLY A 76 -22.45 -29.46 3.11
CA GLY A 76 -23.30 -30.10 4.13
C GLY A 76 -23.33 -31.64 4.08
N GLY A 77 -23.16 -32.23 2.89
CA GLY A 77 -23.36 -33.66 2.63
C GLY A 77 -22.08 -34.50 2.59
N CYS A 78 -20.92 -33.91 2.29
CA CYS A 78 -19.65 -34.64 2.33
C CYS A 78 -19.00 -34.58 3.72
N PRO A 79 -18.33 -35.64 4.21
CA PRO A 79 -17.71 -35.66 5.54
C PRO A 79 -16.33 -34.98 5.56
N SER A 80 -15.49 -35.17 4.53
CA SER A 80 -14.11 -34.63 4.51
C SER A 80 -13.95 -33.39 3.62
N LEU A 81 -12.99 -32.51 3.95
CA LEU A 81 -12.67 -31.35 3.11
C LEU A 81 -12.04 -31.80 1.77
N GLY A 82 -11.32 -32.93 1.79
CA GLY A 82 -10.77 -33.56 0.60
C GLY A 82 -11.86 -33.94 -0.41
N ASP A 83 -12.99 -34.46 0.06
CA ASP A 83 -14.10 -34.83 -0.83
C ASP A 83 -14.69 -33.62 -1.53
N ALA A 84 -14.87 -32.52 -0.78
CA ALA A 84 -15.37 -31.26 -1.34
C ALA A 84 -14.38 -30.67 -2.36
N LEU A 85 -13.07 -30.74 -2.08
CA LEU A 85 -12.01 -30.33 -3.00
C LEU A 85 -11.98 -31.18 -4.27
N ALA A 86 -12.21 -32.49 -4.16
CA ALA A 86 -12.29 -33.38 -5.32
C ALA A 86 -13.45 -32.99 -6.25
N GLY A 87 -14.59 -32.61 -5.68
CA GLY A 87 -15.72 -32.08 -6.45
C GLY A 87 -15.39 -30.77 -7.18
N LEU A 88 -14.76 -29.82 -6.50
CA LEU A 88 -14.30 -28.57 -7.12
C LEU A 88 -13.26 -28.81 -8.22
N LYS A 89 -12.34 -29.76 -8.01
CA LYS A 89 -11.36 -30.17 -9.03
C LYS A 89 -12.06 -30.74 -10.25
N PHE A 90 -13.02 -31.63 -10.03
CA PHE A 90 -13.80 -32.26 -11.10
C PHE A 90 -14.58 -31.23 -11.92
N GLN A 91 -15.24 -30.28 -11.25
CA GLN A 91 -15.94 -29.18 -11.93
C GLN A 91 -14.98 -28.33 -12.76
N ALA A 92 -13.83 -27.95 -12.19
CA ALA A 92 -12.85 -27.15 -12.90
C ALA A 92 -12.31 -27.86 -14.16
N LEU A 93 -12.06 -29.16 -14.08
CA LEU A 93 -11.61 -29.95 -15.23
C LEU A 93 -12.73 -30.14 -16.27
N SER A 94 -13.97 -30.39 -15.83
CA SER A 94 -15.14 -30.58 -16.69
C SER A 94 -15.51 -29.31 -17.46
N CYS A 95 -15.30 -28.15 -16.84
CA CYS A 95 -15.52 -26.83 -17.44
C CYS A 95 -14.32 -26.26 -18.19
N ASN A 96 -13.26 -27.07 -18.36
CA ASN A 96 -12.01 -26.66 -19.00
C ASN A 96 -11.44 -25.35 -18.42
N TYR A 97 -11.59 -25.15 -17.10
CA TYR A 97 -10.96 -24.05 -16.41
C TYR A 97 -9.46 -24.25 -16.36
N ARG A 98 -8.72 -23.15 -16.40
CA ARG A 98 -7.29 -23.19 -16.13
C ARG A 98 -7.05 -23.56 -14.66
N THR A 99 -6.56 -24.76 -14.42
CA THR A 99 -6.35 -25.36 -13.08
C THR A 99 -4.93 -25.19 -12.54
N ASP A 100 -3.99 -24.70 -13.37
CA ASP A 100 -2.55 -24.57 -13.07
C ASP A 100 -2.12 -23.13 -12.79
N ARG A 101 -3.06 -22.26 -12.39
CA ARG A 101 -2.76 -20.83 -12.27
C ARG A 101 -1.79 -20.57 -11.13
N ASN A 102 -0.78 -19.75 -11.39
CA ASN A 102 0.23 -19.39 -10.41
C ASN A 102 0.65 -17.92 -10.56
N ILE A 103 0.16 -17.06 -9.66
CA ILE A 103 0.53 -15.63 -9.60
C ILE A 103 1.47 -15.30 -8.42
N THR A 104 1.85 -16.32 -7.65
CA THR A 104 2.78 -16.19 -6.52
C THR A 104 4.09 -15.46 -6.86
N PRO A 105 4.80 -15.74 -7.99
CA PRO A 105 6.07 -15.04 -8.28
C PRO A 105 5.89 -13.55 -8.58
N LEU A 106 4.76 -13.18 -9.20
CA LEU A 106 4.41 -11.78 -9.44
C LEU A 106 4.15 -11.07 -8.10
N MET A 107 3.36 -11.68 -7.22
CA MET A 107 3.11 -11.12 -5.88
C MET A 107 4.40 -10.96 -5.09
N PHE A 108 5.27 -11.96 -5.08
CA PHE A 108 6.55 -11.91 -4.38
C PHE A 108 7.37 -10.70 -4.82
N SER A 109 7.47 -10.50 -6.14
CA SER A 109 8.21 -9.37 -6.72
C SER A 109 7.63 -8.02 -6.29
N ILE A 110 6.30 -7.88 -6.34
CA ILE A 110 5.60 -6.64 -5.94
C ILE A 110 5.80 -6.37 -4.45
N VAL A 111 5.60 -7.38 -3.60
CA VAL A 111 5.69 -7.25 -2.14
C VAL A 111 7.10 -6.87 -1.71
N VAL A 112 8.12 -7.58 -2.21
CA VAL A 112 9.52 -7.28 -1.88
C VAL A 112 9.92 -5.90 -2.38
N ALA A 113 9.53 -5.52 -3.60
CA ALA A 113 9.85 -4.20 -4.15
C ALA A 113 9.20 -3.06 -3.33
N MET A 114 7.89 -3.14 -3.07
CA MET A 114 7.17 -2.12 -2.31
C MET A 114 7.63 -2.03 -0.86
N PHE A 115 7.88 -3.17 -0.21
CA PHE A 115 8.43 -3.19 1.14
C PHE A 115 9.83 -2.57 1.20
N SER A 116 10.67 -2.81 0.19
CA SER A 116 12.00 -2.21 0.08
C SER A 116 11.92 -0.69 -0.06
N VAL A 117 10.99 -0.18 -0.88
CA VAL A 117 10.75 1.25 -1.04
C VAL A 117 10.23 1.86 0.27
N ALA A 118 9.25 1.24 0.93
CA ALA A 118 8.74 1.72 2.23
C ALA A 118 9.83 1.76 3.30
N THR A 119 10.69 0.74 3.33
CA THR A 119 11.85 0.68 4.24
C THR A 119 12.85 1.80 3.93
N PHE A 120 13.16 2.04 2.66
CA PHE A 120 14.02 3.14 2.24
C PHE A 120 13.51 4.50 2.72
N PHE A 121 12.22 4.80 2.51
CA PHE A 121 11.63 6.07 2.97
C PHE A 121 11.64 6.20 4.50
N THR A 122 11.41 5.08 5.20
CA THR A 122 11.47 5.03 6.67
C THR A 122 12.88 5.35 7.17
N ILE A 123 13.91 4.70 6.61
CA ILE A 123 15.32 4.97 6.94
C ILE A 123 15.69 6.41 6.59
N ALA A 124 15.28 6.89 5.42
CA ALA A 124 15.56 8.25 4.97
C ALA A 124 14.91 9.32 5.88
N ARG A 125 13.74 9.03 6.48
CA ARG A 125 13.14 9.88 7.53
C ARG A 125 14.04 9.97 8.77
N PHE A 126 14.55 8.85 9.27
CA PHE A 126 15.44 8.84 10.44
C PHE A 126 16.75 9.60 10.16
N ILE A 127 17.34 9.37 8.98
CA ILE A 127 18.53 10.11 8.51
C ILE A 127 18.23 11.62 8.44
N SER A 128 17.07 12.00 7.89
CA SER A 128 16.63 13.40 7.78
C SER A 128 16.60 14.14 9.12
N ARG A 129 16.29 13.42 10.20
CA ARG A 129 16.10 13.97 11.54
C ARG A 129 17.34 13.82 12.41
N TRP A 130 18.37 13.13 11.92
CA TRP A 130 19.61 12.93 12.62
C TRP A 130 20.31 14.28 12.90
N PRO A 131 20.68 14.57 14.17
CA PRO A 131 21.25 15.87 14.55
C PRO A 131 22.52 16.24 13.77
N ARG A 132 23.38 15.26 13.46
CA ARG A 132 24.62 15.48 12.67
C ARG A 132 24.36 16.02 11.26
N LEU A 133 23.16 15.81 10.71
CA LEU A 133 22.75 16.32 9.40
C LEU A 133 21.95 17.63 9.49
N ARG A 134 22.04 18.34 10.63
CA ARG A 134 21.21 19.53 10.95
C ARG A 134 19.72 19.19 10.90
N GLY A 135 19.36 17.97 11.31
CA GLY A 135 17.99 17.55 11.53
C GLY A 135 17.39 18.21 12.77
N ALA A 136 16.05 18.27 12.83
CA ALA A 136 15.30 18.87 13.95
C ALA A 136 15.32 18.01 15.24
N GLY A 137 16.13 16.95 15.29
CA GLY A 137 16.14 15.95 16.36
C GLY A 137 15.06 14.89 16.21
N LEU A 138 15.32 13.74 16.84
CA LEU A 138 14.33 12.67 17.03
C LEU A 138 13.25 13.15 18.00
N SER A 139 11.99 12.84 17.70
CA SER A 139 10.85 13.20 18.55
C SER A 139 9.92 11.99 18.71
N TRP A 140 8.92 12.12 19.58
CA TRP A 140 7.90 11.08 19.83
C TRP A 140 7.23 10.58 18.55
N ASP A 141 7.00 11.47 17.58
CA ASP A 141 6.46 11.13 16.26
C ASP A 141 7.34 10.14 15.46
N ASP A 142 8.66 10.14 15.67
CA ASP A 142 9.56 9.13 15.07
C ASP A 142 9.43 7.77 15.75
N GLY A 143 9.21 7.77 17.07
CA GLY A 143 8.89 6.55 17.83
C GLY A 143 7.59 5.92 17.35
N VAL A 144 6.58 6.75 17.06
CA VAL A 144 5.32 6.26 16.46
C VAL A 144 5.58 5.63 15.10
N VAL A 145 6.33 6.27 14.20
CA VAL A 145 6.66 5.67 12.88
C VAL A 145 7.40 4.34 13.02
N LEU A 146 8.33 4.22 13.98
CA LEU A 146 9.01 2.95 14.25
C LEU A 146 8.02 1.88 14.73
N PHE A 147 7.12 2.24 15.65
CA PHE A 147 6.06 1.36 16.10
C PHE A 147 5.11 0.96 14.95
N CYS A 148 4.82 1.87 14.02
CA CYS A 148 4.03 1.60 12.81
C CYS A 148 4.72 0.58 11.90
N PHE A 149 6.06 0.60 11.82
CA PHE A 149 6.81 -0.26 10.94
C PHE A 149 6.76 -1.74 11.38
N LEU A 150 6.63 -2.02 12.68
CA LEU A 150 6.55 -3.38 13.24
C LEU A 150 5.37 -4.22 12.72
N PRO A 151 4.10 -3.78 12.77
CA PRO A 151 3.00 -4.54 12.19
C PRO A 151 3.10 -4.64 10.67
N VAL A 152 3.69 -3.65 9.99
CA VAL A 152 3.94 -3.69 8.52
C VAL A 152 4.96 -4.78 8.16
N THR A 153 6.05 -4.90 8.91
CA THR A 153 7.02 -5.98 8.71
C THR A 153 6.41 -7.34 9.03
N GLY A 154 5.66 -7.45 10.13
CA GLY A 154 4.92 -8.66 10.49
C GLY A 154 3.96 -9.10 9.39
N LEU A 155 3.15 -8.18 8.87
CA LEU A 155 2.23 -8.44 7.76
C LEU A 155 2.96 -8.91 6.50
N THR A 156 4.13 -8.33 6.21
CA THR A 156 4.98 -8.73 5.07
C THR A 156 5.50 -10.15 5.24
N ILE A 157 6.01 -10.50 6.43
CA ILE A 157 6.49 -11.86 6.73
C ILE A 157 5.36 -12.87 6.60
N MET A 158 4.17 -12.56 7.11
CA MET A 158 3.00 -13.44 6.99
C MET A 158 2.59 -13.61 5.52
N ALA A 159 2.60 -12.54 4.72
CA ALA A 159 2.30 -12.61 3.30
C ALA A 159 3.28 -13.51 2.53
N LEU A 160 4.59 -13.36 2.77
CA LEU A 160 5.62 -14.22 2.17
C LEU A 160 5.46 -15.68 2.61
N THR A 161 5.07 -15.91 3.86
CA THR A 161 4.78 -17.24 4.38
C THR A 161 3.56 -17.86 3.70
N MET A 162 2.48 -17.08 3.50
CA MET A 162 1.28 -17.55 2.78
C MET A 162 1.56 -17.89 1.31
N MET A 163 2.49 -17.19 0.67
CA MET A 163 2.99 -17.54 -0.67
C MET A 163 3.64 -18.91 -0.71
N HIS A 164 4.39 -19.27 0.33
CA HIS A 164 4.95 -20.62 0.46
C HIS A 164 3.84 -21.69 0.61
N TYR A 165 2.77 -21.37 1.33
CA TYR A 165 1.59 -22.25 1.48
C TYR A 165 0.55 -22.10 0.35
N GLY A 166 0.96 -21.62 -0.84
CA GLY A 166 0.14 -21.73 -2.05
C GLY A 166 -0.87 -20.59 -2.29
N VAL A 167 -0.75 -19.43 -1.64
CA VAL A 167 -1.54 -18.25 -2.06
C VAL A 167 -1.23 -17.90 -3.52
N GLY A 168 -2.26 -17.55 -4.29
CA GLY A 168 -2.12 -17.31 -5.73
C GLY A 168 -2.06 -18.59 -6.58
N LYS A 169 -2.39 -19.75 -5.99
CA LYS A 169 -2.65 -21.02 -6.69
C LYS A 169 -4.07 -21.50 -6.42
N ASP A 170 -4.57 -22.36 -7.28
CA ASP A 170 -5.89 -22.95 -7.17
C ASP A 170 -5.97 -23.97 -6.02
N MET A 171 -6.93 -23.82 -5.10
CA MET A 171 -6.96 -24.61 -3.85
C MET A 171 -7.04 -26.13 -4.07
N TRP A 172 -7.67 -26.57 -5.16
CA TRP A 172 -7.78 -27.99 -5.51
C TRP A 172 -6.47 -28.63 -6.01
N THR A 173 -5.43 -27.82 -6.21
CA THR A 173 -4.06 -28.31 -6.52
C THR A 173 -3.19 -28.46 -5.27
N LEU A 174 -3.69 -28.01 -4.11
CA LEU A 174 -2.94 -27.95 -2.86
C LEU A 174 -3.35 -29.08 -1.91
N GLU A 175 -2.41 -29.50 -1.08
CA GLU A 175 -2.68 -30.43 0.01
C GLU A 175 -3.55 -29.77 1.08
N ILE A 176 -4.44 -30.56 1.70
CA ILE A 176 -5.40 -30.08 2.71
C ILE A 176 -4.67 -29.39 3.87
N ASP A 177 -3.56 -29.95 4.34
CA ASP A 177 -2.78 -29.39 5.45
C ASP A 177 -2.18 -28.03 5.11
N THR A 178 -1.79 -27.84 3.84
CA THR A 178 -1.31 -26.55 3.30
C THR A 178 -2.44 -25.52 3.33
N ILE A 179 -3.65 -25.89 2.90
CA ILE A 179 -4.83 -25.01 2.90
C ILE A 179 -5.23 -24.60 4.33
N LEU A 180 -5.24 -25.55 5.27
CA LEU A 180 -5.55 -25.29 6.67
C LEU A 180 -4.51 -24.37 7.32
N THR A 181 -3.23 -24.55 6.96
CA THR A 181 -2.14 -23.70 7.43
C THR A 181 -2.26 -22.28 6.86
N TYR A 182 -2.54 -22.15 5.56
CA TYR A 182 -2.87 -20.87 4.92
C TYR A 182 -4.01 -20.15 5.65
N ALA A 183 -5.10 -20.85 5.97
CA ALA A 183 -6.25 -20.24 6.64
C ALA A 183 -5.90 -19.68 8.04
N LYS A 184 -5.01 -20.35 8.78
CA LYS A 184 -4.50 -19.86 10.08
C LYS A 184 -3.67 -18.58 9.91
N TYR A 185 -2.78 -18.55 8.93
CA TYR A 185 -1.98 -17.36 8.62
C TYR A 185 -2.86 -16.20 8.16
N PHE A 186 -3.82 -16.46 7.27
CA PHE A 186 -4.78 -15.46 6.83
C PHE A 186 -5.55 -14.85 8.00
N TYR A 187 -6.04 -15.68 8.93
CA TYR A 187 -6.67 -15.20 10.16
C TYR A 187 -5.74 -14.32 11.01
N ALA A 188 -4.47 -14.73 11.19
CA ALA A 188 -3.48 -13.96 11.95
C ALA A 188 -3.09 -12.61 11.28
N THR A 189 -3.26 -12.48 9.96
CA THR A 189 -2.95 -11.23 9.25
C THR A 189 -3.95 -10.10 9.51
N GLN A 190 -5.19 -10.43 9.87
CA GLN A 190 -6.26 -9.44 10.08
C GLN A 190 -5.91 -8.39 11.17
N PRO A 191 -5.52 -8.78 12.40
CA PRO A 191 -5.12 -7.80 13.41
C PRO A 191 -3.88 -6.99 13.00
N LEU A 192 -2.91 -7.62 12.31
CA LEU A 192 -1.70 -6.93 11.83
C LEU A 192 -2.05 -5.85 10.78
N TYR A 193 -2.97 -6.16 9.88
CA TYR A 193 -3.49 -5.20 8.91
C TYR A 193 -4.20 -4.03 9.61
N ASN A 194 -5.14 -4.32 10.51
CA ASN A 194 -5.87 -3.29 11.27
C ASN A 194 -4.91 -2.36 12.02
N CYS A 195 -3.91 -2.94 12.70
CA CYS A 195 -2.87 -2.19 13.39
C CYS A 195 -2.04 -1.33 12.43
N SER A 196 -1.64 -1.86 11.27
CA SER A 196 -0.85 -1.12 10.27
C SER A 196 -1.62 0.09 9.72
N VAL A 197 -2.90 -0.11 9.42
CA VAL A 197 -3.82 0.94 8.94
C VAL A 197 -4.01 2.04 9.99
N LEU A 198 -4.25 1.66 11.26
CA LEU A 198 -4.35 2.62 12.36
C LEU A 198 -3.07 3.44 12.51
N CYS A 199 -1.94 2.74 12.58
CA CYS A 199 -0.63 3.30 12.85
C CYS A 199 -0.24 4.35 11.79
N THR A 200 -0.40 4.03 10.51
CA THR A 200 -0.06 4.95 9.40
C THR A 200 -0.93 6.21 9.42
N LYS A 201 -2.24 6.08 9.59
CA LYS A 201 -3.16 7.22 9.72
C LYS A 201 -2.88 8.06 10.96
N LEU A 202 -2.63 7.42 12.10
CA LEU A 202 -2.29 8.08 13.36
C LEU A 202 -1.00 8.89 13.22
N SER A 203 0.03 8.33 12.58
CA SER A 203 1.28 9.04 12.29
C SER A 203 1.05 10.30 11.44
N LEU A 204 0.18 10.24 10.43
CA LEU A 204 -0.17 11.43 9.64
C LEU A 204 -0.86 12.51 10.48
N VAL A 205 -1.84 12.15 11.30
CA VAL A 205 -2.54 13.12 12.16
C VAL A 205 -1.60 13.74 13.19
N LEU A 206 -0.71 12.96 13.80
CA LEU A 206 0.30 13.46 14.73
C LEU A 206 1.32 14.37 14.04
N LEU A 207 1.71 14.04 12.80
CA LEU A 207 2.55 14.91 11.99
C LEU A 207 1.88 16.26 11.75
N TYR A 208 0.57 16.30 11.48
CA TYR A 208 -0.16 17.54 11.32
C TYR A 208 -0.20 18.37 12.60
N LEU A 209 -0.44 17.76 13.76
CA LEU A 209 -0.40 18.44 15.06
C LEU A 209 0.99 19.02 15.38
N ARG A 210 2.05 18.37 14.89
CA ARG A 210 3.42 18.88 15.07
C ARG A 210 3.73 20.06 14.16
N ILE A 211 3.22 20.05 12.93
CA ILE A 211 3.47 21.11 11.94
C ILE A 211 2.73 22.40 12.35
N TRP A 212 1.51 22.27 12.85
CA TRP A 212 0.72 23.38 13.37
C TRP A 212 0.52 23.23 14.87
N PRO A 213 1.58 23.48 15.68
CA PRO A 213 1.50 23.33 17.12
C PRO A 213 0.56 24.38 17.70
N ARG A 214 0.00 24.06 18.88
CA ARG A 214 -0.80 25.01 19.65
C ARG A 214 0.07 26.21 20.07
N GLU A 215 -0.39 27.41 19.73
CA GLU A 215 0.22 28.64 20.24
C GLU A 215 0.01 28.74 21.75
N LYS A 216 1.10 28.94 22.51
CA LYS A 216 1.05 29.13 23.97
C LYS A 216 0.16 30.33 24.29
N GLY A 217 -0.86 30.14 25.12
CA GLY A 217 -1.82 31.19 25.51
C GLY A 217 -3.10 31.27 24.67
N LYS A 218 -3.20 30.59 23.51
CA LYS A 218 -4.49 30.44 22.80
C LYS A 218 -5.20 29.14 23.19
N GLY A 219 -6.52 29.19 23.23
CA GLY A 219 -7.40 28.04 23.48
C GLY A 219 -7.27 26.95 22.41
N TRP A 220 -7.99 25.84 22.59
CA TRP A 220 -8.09 24.78 21.58
C TRP A 220 -8.76 25.33 20.31
N THR A 221 -8.03 25.37 19.19
CA THR A 221 -8.66 25.72 17.90
C THR A 221 -9.46 24.54 17.35
N SER A 222 -10.48 24.79 16.53
CA SER A 222 -11.30 23.73 15.90
C SER A 222 -10.46 22.64 15.21
N PHE A 223 -9.35 23.00 14.54
CA PHE A 223 -8.43 22.04 13.92
C PHE A 223 -7.85 21.02 14.92
N HIS A 224 -7.36 21.49 16.07
CA HIS A 224 -6.78 20.63 17.10
C HIS A 224 -7.84 19.71 17.70
N VAL A 225 -9.06 20.22 17.92
CA VAL A 225 -10.19 19.43 18.39
C VAL A 225 -10.55 18.33 17.37
N THR A 226 -10.64 18.67 16.08
CA THR A 226 -10.90 17.68 15.02
C THR A 226 -9.80 16.63 14.95
N CYS A 227 -8.52 17.00 15.03
CA CYS A 227 -7.42 16.04 15.09
C CYS A 227 -7.53 15.09 16.29
N CYS A 228 -7.85 15.60 17.48
CA CYS A 228 -8.06 14.75 18.67
C CYS A 228 -9.25 13.80 18.49
N ILE A 229 -10.39 14.29 18.00
CA ILE A 229 -11.56 13.46 17.70
C ILE A 229 -11.19 12.35 16.71
N MET A 230 -10.43 12.69 15.66
CA MET A 230 -9.97 11.72 14.67
C MET A 230 -9.05 10.66 15.28
N ILE A 231 -8.13 11.03 16.18
CA ILE A 231 -7.28 10.07 16.90
C ILE A 231 -8.14 9.09 17.70
N PHE A 232 -9.10 9.60 18.48
CA PHE A 232 -10.00 8.75 19.26
C PHE A 232 -10.88 7.85 18.38
N ALA A 233 -11.41 8.39 17.28
CA ALA A 233 -12.22 7.63 16.33
C ALA A 233 -11.41 6.51 15.65
N LEU A 234 -10.19 6.81 15.21
CA LEU A 234 -9.30 5.81 14.60
C LEU A 234 -8.97 4.68 15.56
N ILE A 235 -8.57 5.01 16.80
CA ILE A 235 -8.23 4.03 17.82
C ILE A 235 -9.46 3.20 18.19
N GLY A 236 -10.58 3.85 18.49
CA GLY A 236 -11.83 3.19 18.88
C GLY A 236 -12.36 2.24 17.81
N THR A 237 -12.42 2.69 16.55
CA THR A 237 -12.88 1.85 15.44
C THR A 237 -11.93 0.68 15.18
N THR A 238 -10.60 0.88 15.28
CA THR A 238 -9.62 -0.20 15.09
C THR A 238 -9.73 -1.26 16.18
N ILE A 239 -9.89 -0.84 17.44
CA ILE A 239 -10.12 -1.76 18.55
C ILE A 239 -11.41 -2.54 18.31
N ALA A 240 -12.54 -1.85 18.08
CA ALA A 240 -13.83 -2.48 17.87
C ALA A 240 -13.80 -3.54 16.74
N ILE A 241 -13.18 -3.20 15.61
CA ILE A 241 -13.11 -4.09 14.45
C ILE A 241 -12.16 -5.25 14.69
N THR A 242 -11.03 -5.02 15.36
CA THR A 242 -10.10 -6.10 15.71
C THR A 242 -10.77 -7.12 16.63
N PHE A 243 -11.56 -6.67 17.62
CA PHE A 243 -12.35 -7.57 18.45
C PHE A 243 -13.44 -8.28 17.62
N ALA A 244 -14.17 -7.55 16.77
CA ALA A 244 -15.22 -8.12 15.94
C ALA A 244 -14.70 -9.20 14.96
N THR A 245 -13.51 -9.00 14.37
CA THR A 245 -12.93 -9.98 13.43
C THR A 245 -12.25 -11.14 14.16
N THR A 246 -11.58 -10.87 15.28
CA THR A 246 -10.92 -11.91 16.08
C THR A 246 -11.95 -12.86 16.68
N PHE A 247 -13.00 -12.32 17.29
CA PHE A 247 -14.07 -13.09 17.95
C PHE A 247 -15.31 -13.27 17.07
N ALA A 248 -15.14 -13.28 15.74
CA ALA A 248 -16.24 -13.39 14.79
C ALA A 248 -17.02 -14.71 14.89
N CYS A 249 -16.48 -15.74 15.55
CA CYS A 249 -17.07 -17.07 15.62
C CYS A 249 -17.01 -17.69 17.00
N HIS A 250 -18.06 -18.43 17.33
CA HIS A 250 -18.17 -19.23 18.54
C HIS A 250 -18.43 -20.70 18.18
N PRO A 251 -17.52 -21.63 18.51
CA PRO A 251 -16.19 -21.44 19.14
C PRO A 251 -15.13 -20.80 18.21
N LEU A 252 -14.12 -20.16 18.81
CA LEU A 252 -13.07 -19.39 18.12
C LEU A 252 -12.31 -20.19 17.05
N HIS A 253 -12.14 -21.50 17.25
CA HIS A 253 -11.41 -22.35 16.31
C HIS A 253 -12.11 -22.51 14.94
N ASN A 254 -13.40 -22.17 14.86
CA ASN A 254 -14.12 -22.05 13.58
C ASN A 254 -13.71 -20.79 12.79
N ALA A 255 -12.94 -19.90 13.44
CA ALA A 255 -12.06 -18.88 12.87
C ALA A 255 -11.52 -19.24 11.47
N TRP A 256 -10.71 -20.30 11.50
CA TRP A 256 -9.80 -20.72 10.44
C TRP A 256 -10.05 -22.15 9.93
N ARG A 257 -10.95 -22.91 10.57
CA ARG A 257 -11.36 -24.23 10.06
C ARG A 257 -12.44 -24.02 9.01
N TYR A 258 -12.10 -24.28 7.74
CA TYR A 258 -12.91 -24.03 6.55
C TYR A 258 -14.22 -24.82 6.42
N ALA A 259 -14.76 -25.33 7.51
CA ALA A 259 -15.94 -26.16 7.50
C ALA A 259 -16.92 -25.69 8.56
N ASN A 260 -18.13 -25.34 8.11
CA ASN A 260 -19.37 -25.29 8.90
C ASN A 260 -19.72 -26.64 9.57
N ARG A 261 -18.78 -27.62 9.58
CA ARG A 261 -18.95 -28.98 10.10
C ARG A 261 -18.59 -29.13 11.57
N ALA A 262 -17.95 -28.14 12.19
CA ALA A 262 -17.59 -28.21 13.60
C ALA A 262 -18.73 -27.81 14.56
N GLY A 263 -19.87 -27.35 14.03
CA GLY A 263 -20.92 -26.72 14.83
C GLY A 263 -20.47 -25.36 15.39
N GLY A 264 -21.38 -24.40 15.47
CA GLY A 264 -21.07 -23.05 15.95
C GLY A 264 -21.64 -21.97 15.04
N THR A 265 -21.70 -20.76 15.56
CA THR A 265 -22.23 -19.59 14.86
C THR A 265 -21.11 -18.60 14.58
N CYS A 266 -21.11 -18.05 13.38
CA CYS A 266 -20.22 -16.97 12.97
C CYS A 266 -21.07 -15.76 12.58
N THR A 267 -20.62 -14.58 12.98
CA THR A 267 -21.18 -13.32 12.49
C THR A 267 -20.93 -13.19 10.99
N ASP A 268 -21.76 -12.43 10.29
CA ASP A 268 -21.56 -12.15 8.87
C ASP A 268 -20.24 -11.40 8.63
N ARG A 269 -19.21 -12.18 8.26
CA ARG A 269 -17.86 -11.68 7.99
C ARG A 269 -17.82 -10.78 6.77
N VAL A 270 -18.67 -11.03 5.78
CA VAL A 270 -18.74 -10.25 4.55
C VAL A 270 -19.25 -8.86 4.86
N ALA A 271 -20.40 -8.76 5.56
CA ALA A 271 -20.95 -7.49 6.01
C ALA A 271 -19.95 -6.70 6.88
N GLY A 272 -19.24 -7.40 7.79
CA GLY A 272 -18.20 -6.78 8.62
C GLY A 272 -17.04 -6.19 7.82
N VAL A 273 -16.55 -6.90 6.80
CA VAL A 273 -15.48 -6.41 5.92
C VAL A 273 -15.93 -5.18 5.11
N TYR A 274 -17.18 -5.15 4.63
CA TYR A 274 -17.73 -3.98 3.94
C TYR A 274 -17.87 -2.77 4.85
N ALA A 275 -18.42 -2.96 6.05
CA ALA A 275 -18.54 -1.88 7.03
C ALA A 275 -17.16 -1.30 7.35
N TYR A 276 -16.17 -2.17 7.61
CA TYR A 276 -14.82 -1.72 7.89
C TYR A 276 -14.17 -1.00 6.70
N GLY A 277 -14.25 -1.58 5.50
CA GLY A 277 -13.64 -0.98 4.31
C GLY A 277 -14.23 0.40 4.00
N GLY A 278 -15.54 0.59 4.19
CA GLY A 278 -16.21 1.89 4.00
C GLY A 278 -15.75 2.94 5.01
N LEU A 279 -15.65 2.56 6.29
CA LEU A 279 -15.08 3.42 7.33
C LEU A 279 -13.61 3.76 7.05
N ASN A 280 -12.83 2.79 6.60
CA ASN A 280 -11.41 2.98 6.29
C ASN A 280 -11.19 3.99 5.15
N ILE A 281 -11.97 3.87 4.06
CA ILE A 281 -11.95 4.83 2.95
C ILE A 281 -12.39 6.21 3.43
N SER A 282 -13.42 6.28 4.27
CA SER A 282 -13.89 7.55 4.85
C SER A 282 -12.79 8.22 5.67
N TYR A 283 -12.05 7.46 6.47
CA TYR A 283 -10.92 7.97 7.22
C TYR A 283 -9.76 8.42 6.33
N ASP A 284 -9.47 7.71 5.24
CA ASP A 284 -8.46 8.15 4.26
C ASP A 284 -8.79 9.56 3.73
N ILE A 285 -10.03 9.77 3.29
CA ILE A 285 -10.49 11.05 2.74
C ILE A 285 -10.41 12.16 3.80
N ILE A 286 -10.92 11.90 5.02
CA ILE A 286 -10.93 12.91 6.09
C ILE A 286 -9.50 13.30 6.48
N VAL A 287 -8.62 12.31 6.69
CA VAL A 287 -7.22 12.56 7.08
C VAL A 287 -6.47 13.34 5.99
N LEU A 288 -6.74 13.08 4.71
CA LEU A 288 -6.17 13.86 3.61
C LEU A 288 -6.72 15.29 3.50
N ALA A 289 -8.00 15.49 3.84
CA ALA A 289 -8.65 16.79 3.79
C ALA A 289 -8.26 17.72 4.95
N LEU A 290 -7.91 17.16 6.13
CA LEU A 290 -7.56 17.90 7.35
C LEU A 290 -6.58 19.09 7.12
N PRO A 291 -5.40 18.90 6.48
CA PRO A 291 -4.42 19.98 6.34
C PRO A 291 -4.80 21.01 5.26
N ILE A 292 -5.71 20.70 4.33
CA ILE A 292 -5.99 21.55 3.15
C ILE A 292 -6.46 22.94 3.58
N THR A 293 -7.40 23.00 4.52
CA THR A 293 -7.98 24.27 5.00
C THR A 293 -6.94 25.21 5.61
N ARG A 294 -5.94 24.65 6.30
CA ARG A 294 -4.82 25.39 6.90
C ARG A 294 -3.76 25.74 5.87
N LEU A 295 -3.46 24.83 4.95
CA LEU A 295 -2.47 25.02 3.89
C LEU A 295 -2.86 26.19 2.96
N LEU A 296 -4.15 26.35 2.65
CA LEU A 296 -4.65 27.45 1.82
C LEU A 296 -4.49 28.83 2.48
N ARG A 297 -4.40 28.89 3.81
CA ARG A 297 -4.30 30.14 4.58
C ARG A 297 -2.87 30.50 4.97
N LEU A 298 -1.90 29.59 4.82
CA LEU A 298 -0.55 29.75 5.36
C LEU A 298 0.49 30.02 4.24
N LYS A 299 1.26 31.10 4.39
CA LYS A 299 2.42 31.40 3.54
C LYS A 299 3.60 30.49 3.91
N VAL A 300 3.57 29.24 3.43
CA VAL A 300 4.67 28.28 3.60
C VAL A 300 5.76 28.46 2.53
N SER A 301 6.99 28.09 2.86
CA SER A 301 8.08 28.05 1.87
C SER A 301 7.76 27.07 0.74
N THR A 302 8.22 27.35 -0.48
CA THR A 302 7.95 26.52 -1.68
C THR A 302 8.40 25.07 -1.49
N THR A 303 9.46 24.84 -0.73
CA THR A 303 10.00 23.50 -0.43
C THR A 303 9.11 22.71 0.52
N GLN A 304 8.54 23.35 1.55
CA GLN A 304 7.53 22.72 2.42
C GLN A 304 6.24 22.44 1.66
N LYS A 305 5.82 23.39 0.80
CA LYS A 305 4.62 23.23 -0.05
C LYS A 305 4.74 22.02 -0.96
N LEU A 306 5.90 21.77 -1.55
CA LEU A 306 6.13 20.60 -2.41
C LEU A 306 6.02 19.28 -1.62
N GLY A 307 6.53 19.23 -0.38
CA GLY A 307 6.39 18.06 0.48
C GLY A 307 4.93 17.73 0.82
N PHE A 308 4.10 18.75 1.05
CA PHE A 308 2.65 18.55 1.27
C PHE A 308 1.92 18.08 0.02
N ILE A 309 2.23 18.65 -1.14
CA ILE A 309 1.62 18.23 -2.41
C ILE A 309 1.97 16.77 -2.69
N ALA A 310 3.23 16.38 -2.51
CA ALA A 310 3.67 15.00 -2.71
C ALA A 310 2.97 14.03 -1.74
N CYS A 311 2.87 14.38 -0.46
CA CYS A 311 2.11 13.61 0.54
C CYS A 311 0.63 13.47 0.14
N PHE A 312 0.00 14.54 -0.35
CA PHE A 312 -1.39 14.52 -0.78
C PHE A 312 -1.61 13.63 -2.00
N LEU A 313 -0.72 13.70 -3.00
CA LEU A 313 -0.78 12.84 -4.20
C LEU A 313 -0.64 11.35 -3.84
N VAL A 314 0.35 11.00 -3.02
CA VAL A 314 0.53 9.61 -2.56
C VAL A 314 -0.65 9.16 -1.71
N GLY A 315 -1.20 10.07 -0.90
CA GLY A 315 -2.43 9.85 -0.14
C GLY A 315 -3.61 9.47 -1.02
N ILE A 316 -3.85 10.21 -2.12
CA ILE A 316 -4.91 9.88 -3.09
C ILE A 316 -4.72 8.49 -3.68
N VAL A 317 -3.47 8.13 -4.01
CA VAL A 317 -3.15 6.78 -4.51
C VAL A 317 -3.49 5.71 -3.47
N ALA A 318 -3.16 5.94 -2.19
CA ALA A 318 -3.54 5.04 -1.10
C ALA A 318 -5.06 4.87 -1.00
N THR A 319 -5.83 5.97 -1.05
CA THR A 319 -7.31 5.91 -1.05
C THR A 319 -7.85 5.17 -2.26
N GLY A 320 -7.25 5.36 -3.44
CA GLY A 320 -7.61 4.61 -4.65
C GLY A 320 -7.38 3.10 -4.50
N CYS A 321 -6.28 2.71 -3.85
CA CYS A 321 -6.03 1.30 -3.51
C CYS A 321 -7.11 0.75 -2.57
N SER A 322 -7.50 1.50 -1.53
CA SER A 322 -8.57 1.13 -0.60
C SER A 322 -9.91 0.92 -1.32
N ILE A 323 -10.25 1.80 -2.27
CA ILE A 323 -11.47 1.71 -3.09
C ILE A 323 -11.42 0.47 -4.00
N TYR A 324 -10.32 0.27 -4.72
CA TYR A 324 -10.16 -0.89 -5.60
C TYR A 324 -10.25 -2.20 -4.81
N ARG A 325 -9.60 -2.26 -3.64
CA ARG A 325 -9.71 -3.39 -2.72
C ARG A 325 -11.18 -3.68 -2.36
N MET A 326 -11.98 -2.66 -2.10
CA MET A 326 -13.41 -2.85 -1.82
C MET A 326 -14.16 -3.48 -3.01
N PHE A 327 -13.88 -3.05 -4.24
CA PHE A 327 -14.46 -3.68 -5.43
C PHE A 327 -14.03 -5.14 -5.58
N THR A 328 -12.77 -5.47 -5.26
CA THR A 328 -12.33 -6.87 -5.30
C THR A 328 -13.09 -7.74 -4.31
N ILE A 329 -13.41 -7.22 -3.11
CA ILE A 329 -14.19 -7.90 -2.07
C ILE A 329 -15.61 -8.25 -2.55
N TYR A 330 -16.19 -7.45 -3.44
CA TYR A 330 -17.49 -7.76 -4.06
C TYR A 330 -17.50 -9.04 -4.85
N GLY A 331 -16.40 -9.39 -5.51
CA GLY A 331 -16.26 -10.69 -6.16
C GLY A 331 -16.18 -11.88 -5.20
N LEU A 332 -15.97 -11.66 -3.88
CA LEU A 332 -15.79 -12.75 -2.91
C LEU A 332 -17.05 -13.23 -2.21
N THR A 333 -18.18 -12.56 -2.40
CA THR A 333 -19.46 -13.06 -1.86
C THR A 333 -19.83 -14.44 -2.42
N THR A 334 -19.26 -14.80 -3.57
CA THR A 334 -19.42 -16.10 -4.24
C THR A 334 -18.07 -16.83 -4.41
N ALA A 335 -17.00 -16.38 -3.75
CA ALA A 335 -15.67 -16.99 -3.91
C ALA A 335 -15.66 -18.42 -3.35
N ARG A 336 -15.42 -19.39 -4.23
CA ARG A 336 -15.23 -20.80 -3.88
C ARG A 336 -13.76 -21.21 -3.89
N ASN A 337 -12.90 -20.46 -4.59
CA ASN A 337 -11.47 -20.72 -4.64
C ASN A 337 -10.71 -19.71 -3.77
N ILE A 338 -10.71 -19.99 -2.48
CA ILE A 338 -10.24 -19.06 -1.46
C ILE A 338 -8.76 -18.67 -1.59
N THR A 339 -7.90 -19.57 -2.06
CA THR A 339 -6.46 -19.32 -2.20
C THR A 339 -6.16 -18.47 -3.42
N TRP A 340 -7.02 -18.51 -4.44
CA TRP A 340 -6.92 -17.66 -5.63
C TRP A 340 -7.67 -16.34 -5.45
N ASP A 341 -8.94 -16.38 -5.05
CA ASP A 341 -9.85 -15.21 -5.03
C ASP A 341 -9.43 -14.17 -3.98
N PHE A 342 -8.95 -14.59 -2.80
CA PHE A 342 -8.42 -13.67 -1.79
C PHE A 342 -7.04 -13.10 -2.14
N THR A 343 -6.38 -13.62 -3.17
CA THR A 343 -5.05 -13.16 -3.55
C THR A 343 -5.04 -11.69 -3.93
N SER A 344 -6.04 -11.26 -4.71
CA SER A 344 -6.18 -9.86 -5.12
C SER A 344 -6.40 -8.96 -3.90
N VAL A 345 -7.33 -9.34 -3.01
CA VAL A 345 -7.62 -8.58 -1.78
C VAL A 345 -6.37 -8.43 -0.93
N GLY A 346 -5.64 -9.52 -0.69
CA GLY A 346 -4.41 -9.52 0.09
C GLY A 346 -3.32 -8.64 -0.54
N LEU A 347 -3.14 -8.71 -1.86
CA LEU A 347 -2.16 -7.88 -2.57
C LEU A 347 -2.48 -6.39 -2.44
N TRP A 348 -3.74 -6.01 -2.66
CA TRP A 348 -4.15 -4.61 -2.54
C TRP A 348 -4.11 -4.08 -1.10
N SER A 349 -4.40 -4.92 -0.11
CA SER A 349 -4.18 -4.58 1.31
C SER A 349 -2.71 -4.30 1.62
N LEU A 350 -1.79 -5.09 1.07
CA LEU A 350 -0.35 -4.86 1.25
C LEU A 350 0.10 -3.56 0.57
N ILE A 351 -0.34 -3.34 -0.68
CA ILE A 351 -0.04 -2.10 -1.41
C ILE A 351 -0.57 -0.87 -0.66
N GLU A 352 -1.82 -0.92 -0.18
CA GLU A 352 -2.44 0.15 0.63
C GLU A 352 -1.56 0.53 1.83
N VAL A 353 -1.09 -0.48 2.58
CA VAL A 353 -0.25 -0.29 3.77
C VAL A 353 1.14 0.26 3.39
N TYR A 354 1.78 -0.27 2.33
CA TYR A 354 3.09 0.22 1.91
C TYR A 354 3.05 1.66 1.40
N VAL A 355 2.06 2.00 0.58
CA VAL A 355 1.86 3.38 0.08
C VAL A 355 1.57 4.33 1.24
N SER A 356 0.78 3.90 2.23
CA SER A 356 0.50 4.69 3.44
C SER A 356 1.77 4.93 4.28
N MET A 357 2.65 3.93 4.39
CA MET A 357 3.94 4.08 5.08
C MET A 357 4.90 5.01 4.32
N ILE A 358 4.92 4.94 3.00
CA ILE A 358 5.71 5.88 2.15
C ILE A 358 5.18 7.30 2.35
N CYS A 359 3.85 7.47 2.33
CA CYS A 359 3.16 8.75 2.50
C CYS A 359 3.55 9.43 3.83
N CYS A 360 3.51 8.70 4.96
CA CYS A 360 3.83 9.28 6.26
C CYS A 360 5.31 9.69 6.41
N CYS A 361 6.21 9.03 5.68
CA CYS A 361 7.64 9.33 5.69
C CYS A 361 8.03 10.48 4.74
N MET A 362 7.24 10.71 3.69
CA MET A 362 7.56 11.63 2.58
C MET A 362 7.86 13.08 3.00
N PRO A 363 7.08 13.72 3.92
CA PRO A 363 7.34 15.11 4.32
C PRO A 363 8.71 15.33 4.97
N ALA A 364 9.18 14.36 5.75
CA ALA A 364 10.51 14.43 6.36
C ALA A 364 11.61 14.30 5.30
N THR A 365 11.47 13.34 4.38
CA THR A 365 12.43 13.12 3.30
C THR A 365 12.53 14.29 2.32
N ALA A 366 11.43 14.99 2.03
CA ALA A 366 11.46 16.20 1.19
C ALA A 366 12.35 17.30 1.80
N GLY A 367 12.32 17.43 3.15
CA GLY A 367 13.22 18.31 3.88
C GLY A 367 14.69 17.93 3.74
N LEU A 368 15.02 16.63 3.77
CA LEU A 368 16.38 16.13 3.57
C LEU A 368 16.89 16.39 2.15
N LEU A 369 16.08 16.08 1.13
CA LEU A 369 16.45 16.29 -0.28
C LEU A 369 16.78 17.75 -0.55
N THR A 370 15.98 18.67 -0.01
CA THR A 370 16.22 20.12 -0.12
C THR A 370 17.56 20.51 0.49
N ARG A 371 17.89 20.02 1.69
CA ARG A 371 19.17 20.32 2.35
C ARG A 371 20.36 19.74 1.59
N CYS A 372 20.25 18.51 1.11
CA CYS A 372 21.28 17.85 0.30
C CYS A 372 21.51 18.61 -1.00
N TRP A 373 20.45 19.04 -1.68
CA TRP A 373 20.54 19.81 -2.92
C TRP A 373 21.21 21.16 -2.71
N HIS A 374 20.81 21.91 -1.67
CA HIS A 374 21.48 23.18 -1.35
C HIS A 374 22.96 23.00 -0.99
N ARG A 375 23.33 21.91 -0.27
CA ARG A 375 24.74 21.60 0.01
C ARG A 375 25.52 21.27 -1.25
N ALA A 376 24.97 20.45 -2.15
CA ALA A 376 25.60 20.10 -3.42
C ALA A 376 25.85 21.36 -4.27
N ARG A 377 24.82 22.21 -4.43
CA ARG A 377 24.93 23.47 -5.19
C ARG A 377 25.94 24.45 -4.58
N LYS A 378 26.01 24.52 -3.24
CA LYS A 378 27.01 25.35 -2.54
C LYS A 378 28.43 24.79 -2.72
N ARG A 379 28.59 23.47 -2.78
CA ARG A 379 29.89 22.82 -3.05
C ARG A 379 30.38 23.09 -4.46
N ASP A 380 29.50 23.06 -5.46
CA ASP A 380 29.84 23.38 -6.86
C ASP A 380 30.21 24.85 -7.04
N SER A 381 29.49 25.77 -6.41
CA SER A 381 29.83 27.20 -6.41
C SER A 381 31.20 27.47 -5.78
N MET A 382 31.52 26.79 -4.68
CA MET A 382 32.81 26.93 -4.00
C MET A 382 33.96 26.27 -4.77
N GLY A 383 33.68 25.17 -5.49
CA GLY A 383 34.60 24.55 -6.43
C GLY A 383 34.95 25.49 -7.58
N ARG A 384 33.96 26.15 -8.19
CA ARG A 384 34.18 27.18 -9.23
C ARG A 384 34.97 28.38 -8.70
N LEU A 385 34.68 28.86 -7.49
CA LEU A 385 35.44 29.98 -6.90
C LEU A 385 36.90 29.62 -6.61
N LYS A 386 37.20 28.37 -6.24
CA LYS A 386 38.58 27.91 -6.01
C LYS A 386 39.37 27.76 -7.31
N VAL A 387 38.74 27.32 -8.41
CA VAL A 387 39.37 27.29 -9.74
C VAL A 387 39.70 28.70 -10.23
N ALA A 388 38.80 29.68 -10.01
CA ALA A 388 39.02 31.08 -10.38
C ALA A 388 40.11 31.80 -9.56
N ARG A 389 40.52 31.24 -8.41
CA ARG A 389 41.54 31.83 -7.51
C ARG A 389 42.88 31.09 -7.50
N SER A 390 43.11 30.14 -8.40
CA SER A 390 44.44 29.51 -8.51
C SER A 390 45.44 30.51 -9.12
N PRO A 391 46.50 30.91 -8.39
CA PRO A 391 47.50 31.83 -8.91
C PRO A 391 48.57 31.02 -9.64
N SER A 392 48.40 30.81 -10.94
CA SER A 392 49.46 30.26 -11.79
C SER A 392 49.26 30.73 -13.22
N PHE A 393 49.61 32.00 -13.48
CA PHE A 393 50.25 32.42 -14.73
C PHE A 393 50.84 33.84 -14.53
N ILE A 394 51.93 33.93 -13.74
CA ILE A 394 52.88 35.02 -13.93
C ILE A 394 53.65 34.65 -15.21
N MET A 395 53.22 35.20 -16.34
CA MET A 395 53.97 35.12 -17.59
C MET A 395 55.15 36.09 -17.46
N LEU A 396 56.31 35.53 -17.10
CA LEU A 396 57.60 36.17 -17.32
C LEU A 396 57.77 36.36 -18.83
N THR A 397 57.64 37.58 -19.31
CA THR A 397 58.30 38.01 -20.54
C THR A 397 59.27 39.12 -20.18
N SER A 398 60.52 38.71 -19.94
CA SER A 398 61.70 39.56 -20.01
C SER A 398 62.28 39.36 -21.40
N GLU A 399 62.28 40.37 -22.27
CA GLU A 399 63.43 40.71 -23.12
C GLU A 399 63.32 42.11 -23.74
N LYS A 400 64.49 42.75 -23.85
CA LYS A 400 64.82 44.14 -24.20
C LYS A 400 64.63 44.47 -25.69
N MET A 401 64.43 45.76 -26.00
CA MET A 401 65.17 46.61 -27.00
C MET A 401 64.49 48.01 -27.04
N GLN A 402 65.14 49.10 -26.62
CA GLN A 402 66.02 50.02 -27.37
C GLN A 402 65.32 50.87 -28.47
N GLY A 403 65.38 52.20 -28.34
CA GLY A 403 65.14 53.21 -29.40
C GLY A 403 63.83 53.99 -29.19
N ASP A 404 63.84 55.24 -28.69
CA ASP A 404 64.22 56.53 -29.29
C ASP A 404 63.00 57.32 -29.82
N SER A 405 63.03 58.63 -29.53
CA SER A 405 62.36 59.75 -30.20
C SER A 405 60.85 60.06 -29.99
N THR A 406 60.64 61.19 -29.29
CA THR A 406 59.90 62.41 -29.75
C THR A 406 58.36 62.51 -29.87
N TRP A 407 57.86 63.56 -29.19
CA TRP A 407 56.89 64.61 -29.59
C TRP A 407 55.35 64.35 -29.66
N GLY A 408 54.60 65.34 -29.13
CA GLY A 408 53.18 65.68 -29.43
C GLY A 408 52.19 65.21 -28.34
N SER A 409 51.75 66.03 -27.38
CA SER A 409 50.81 67.18 -27.42
C SER A 409 49.32 66.79 -27.51
N ASP A 410 48.54 67.51 -26.69
CA ASP A 410 47.08 67.81 -26.78
C ASP A 410 46.13 66.81 -26.08
N GLU A 411 45.53 67.21 -24.95
CA GLU A 411 44.15 67.77 -24.79
C GLU A 411 43.09 66.65 -24.80
N GLU A 412 42.00 66.59 -24.04
CA GLU A 412 41.21 67.50 -23.21
C GLU A 412 40.07 66.60 -22.66
N SER A 413 39.87 66.40 -21.35
CA SER A 413 38.76 66.99 -20.55
C SER A 413 37.85 65.95 -19.87
N GLN A 414 37.40 66.36 -18.67
CA GLN A 414 36.15 66.02 -17.96
C GLN A 414 35.98 64.57 -17.48
N GLY A 415 35.77 64.24 -16.20
CA GLY A 415 35.42 65.03 -15.03
C GLY A 415 34.63 64.13 -14.06
N ILE A 416 34.61 64.53 -12.79
CA ILE A 416 33.73 64.07 -11.69
C ILE A 416 34.34 63.04 -10.70
N ALA A 417 35.02 63.66 -9.72
CA ALA A 417 34.85 63.55 -8.26
C ALA A 417 35.11 62.21 -7.54
N ALA A 418 36.22 62.26 -6.79
CA ALA A 418 36.63 61.39 -5.70
C ALA A 418 35.73 61.57 -4.43
N MET A 419 35.55 60.48 -3.67
CA MET A 419 36.03 60.26 -2.29
C MET A 419 34.92 60.43 -1.22
N PRO A 420 35.06 59.94 0.04
CA PRO A 420 35.95 58.90 0.56
C PRO A 420 35.23 57.88 1.50
N ALA A 421 36.04 56.93 1.97
CA ALA A 421 35.77 55.98 3.05
C ALA A 421 35.49 56.64 4.41
N ILE A 422 34.72 55.95 5.26
CA ILE A 422 34.62 56.23 6.70
C ILE A 422 34.80 54.92 7.49
N GLU A 423 35.66 55.03 8.50
CA GLU A 423 36.19 54.08 9.47
C GLU A 423 35.18 53.79 10.63
N PRO A 424 35.34 52.73 11.45
CA PRO A 424 34.30 52.25 12.36
C PRO A 424 34.29 52.97 13.71
N LEU A 425 33.10 53.07 14.32
CA LEU A 425 32.87 53.68 15.63
C LEU A 425 32.63 52.64 16.73
N GLN A 426 33.19 52.93 17.90
CA GLN A 426 33.33 52.10 19.09
C GLN A 426 32.04 51.97 19.95
N ILE A 427 32.17 50.97 20.83
CA ILE A 427 31.40 50.53 22.00
C ILE A 427 30.99 51.68 22.95
N GLN A 428 29.79 51.58 23.54
CA GLN A 428 29.51 52.04 24.91
C GLN A 428 28.68 50.99 25.65
N ASP A 429 29.23 50.55 26.78
CA ASP A 429 28.58 49.85 27.88
C ASP A 429 27.76 50.84 28.72
N GLU A 430 26.56 50.46 29.19
CA GLU A 430 25.94 51.03 30.40
C GLU A 430 25.23 49.93 31.22
N ASP A 431 25.86 49.61 32.34
CA ASP A 431 25.34 49.46 33.72
C ASP A 431 23.99 48.76 34.03
N MET A 432 24.14 47.56 34.62
CA MET A 432 23.89 47.25 36.03
C MET A 432 22.62 47.79 36.73
N LYS A 433 21.64 46.90 37.00
CA LYS A 433 21.00 46.77 38.33
C LYS A 433 20.17 45.48 38.49
N ASP A 434 20.61 44.64 39.42
CA ASP A 434 19.80 43.68 40.19
C ASP A 434 19.79 44.21 41.63
N PRO A 435 18.71 44.11 42.42
CA PRO A 435 18.69 43.01 43.40
C PRO A 435 17.30 42.48 43.86
N GLU A 436 17.31 41.21 44.28
CA GLU A 436 16.66 40.58 45.48
C GLU A 436 15.13 40.66 45.68
N ARG A 437 14.37 39.55 45.74
CA ARG A 437 14.22 38.50 46.80
C ARG A 437 13.06 38.80 47.80
N HIS A 438 12.01 37.98 47.76
CA HIS A 438 11.08 37.54 48.85
C HIS A 438 10.11 36.52 48.23
N SER A 439 10.15 35.22 48.52
CA SER A 439 9.71 34.46 49.72
C SER A 439 8.20 34.48 50.02
N GLU A 440 7.65 33.26 50.08
CA GLU A 440 6.53 32.77 50.91
C GLU A 440 5.05 32.84 50.44
N ASP A 441 4.46 31.63 50.51
CA ASP A 441 3.11 31.23 50.91
C ASP A 441 1.86 31.53 50.04
N ALA A 442 1.37 30.48 49.36
CA ALA A 442 -0.02 29.97 49.41
C ALA A 442 -0.19 28.69 48.57
#